data_AF-A0A968TN73-F1
#
_entry.id   AF-A0A968TN73-F1
#
_cell.length_a   1.000
_cell.length_b   1.000
_cell.length_c   1.000
_cell.angle_alpha   90.00
_cell.angle_beta   90.00
_cell.angle_gamma   90.00
#
_symmetry.space_group_name_H-M   'P 1'
#
loop_
_entity.id
_entity.type
_entity.pdbx_description
1 polymer ?
#
loop_
_entity_poly.entity_id
_entity_poly.type
_entity_poly.pdbx_seq_one_letter_code
_entity_poly.pdbx_strand_id
1 'polypeptide(L)'
;MDWRKSRRSTNVEDRRGSGLSAPVVGGGLGTIVIALIVAFLGGDPSVVFDQAAQNPQIQAPQNRSPQEDQMVEFVSAVLGDTEDTWNEIFAQNGEDYAEPRLVVFSDTVQSGWGVAQSASGPF
;
A
#
# COMPACT_ATOMS: atom_id res chain seq x y z
N MET A 1 27.37 0.52 -12.32
CA MET A 1 26.41 1.61 -12.07
C MET A 1 26.31 1.83 -10.57
N ASP A 2 26.48 3.04 -10.08
CA ASP A 2 26.30 3.37 -8.65
C ASP A 2 24.89 3.96 -8.46
N TRP A 3 23.90 3.08 -8.26
CA TRP A 3 22.47 3.43 -8.25
C TRP A 3 22.11 4.47 -7.17
N ARG A 4 22.93 4.61 -6.12
CA ARG A 4 22.72 5.61 -5.06
C ARG A 4 22.87 7.04 -5.57
N LYS A 5 23.51 7.23 -6.72
CA LYS A 5 23.68 8.52 -7.40
C LYS A 5 22.70 8.73 -8.54
N SER A 6 21.96 7.68 -8.95
CA SER A 6 20.96 7.76 -10.01
C SER A 6 19.77 8.63 -9.57
N ARG A 7 19.09 9.23 -10.55
CA ARG A 7 17.82 9.91 -10.32
C ARG A 7 16.79 8.88 -9.87
N ARG A 8 16.06 9.15 -8.78
CA ARG A 8 14.93 8.32 -8.38
C ARG A 8 13.70 8.74 -9.18
N SER A 9 12.97 7.78 -9.74
CA SER A 9 11.69 8.05 -10.38
C SER A 9 10.67 8.54 -9.36
N THR A 10 9.85 9.50 -9.77
CA THR A 10 8.67 9.98 -9.02
C THR A 10 7.41 9.17 -9.32
N ASN A 11 7.48 8.24 -10.27
CA ASN A 11 6.37 7.37 -10.69
C ASN A 11 6.29 6.07 -9.86
N VAL A 12 6.91 6.04 -8.68
CA VAL A 12 6.85 4.93 -7.73
C VAL A 12 5.84 5.22 -6.64
N GLU A 13 4.77 4.42 -6.60
CA GLU A 13 3.73 4.47 -5.59
C GLU A 13 3.92 3.35 -4.58
N ASP A 14 4.30 3.73 -3.36
CA ASP A 14 4.45 2.79 -2.25
C ASP A 14 3.13 2.59 -1.51
N ARG A 15 2.48 1.45 -1.77
CA ARG A 15 1.24 0.99 -1.15
C ARG A 15 1.48 -0.10 -0.10
N ARG A 16 2.73 -0.30 0.34
CA ARG A 16 3.05 -1.24 1.44
C ARG A 16 2.37 -0.76 2.73
N GLY A 17 1.55 -1.63 3.31
CA GLY A 17 0.74 -1.32 4.48
C GLY A 17 -0.53 -0.51 4.21
N SER A 18 -0.82 -0.13 2.96
CA SER A 18 -2.15 0.35 2.57
C SER A 18 -3.05 -0.86 2.23
N GLY A 19 -3.18 -1.78 3.18
CA GLY A 19 -4.34 -2.67 3.17
C GLY A 19 -5.60 -1.80 3.22
N LEU A 20 -6.71 -2.26 2.64
CA LEU A 20 -8.02 -1.67 2.84
C LEU A 20 -8.19 -1.42 4.35
N SER A 21 -7.95 -0.19 4.78
CA SER A 21 -8.45 0.32 6.03
C SER A 21 -9.93 0.52 5.80
N ALA A 22 -10.66 -0.60 5.77
CA ALA A 22 -12.04 -0.60 6.19
C ALA A 22 -12.03 0.25 7.48
N PRO A 23 -12.86 1.30 7.57
CA PRO A 23 -12.85 2.16 8.73
C PRO A 23 -12.94 1.24 9.93
N VAL A 24 -11.93 1.30 10.81
CA VAL A 24 -11.81 0.47 12.00
C VAL A 24 -12.90 0.92 12.97
N VAL A 25 -14.13 0.57 12.62
CA VAL A 25 -15.33 0.66 13.43
C VAL A 25 -15.25 -0.56 14.36
N GLY A 26 -14.27 -0.49 15.26
CA GLY A 26 -13.86 -1.62 16.10
C GLY A 26 -12.83 -1.25 17.15
N GLY A 27 -12.15 -0.11 17.00
CA GLY A 27 -11.22 0.40 18.00
C GLY A 27 -11.89 1.37 18.97
N GLY A 28 -11.85 1.05 20.27
CA GLY A 28 -12.05 1.93 21.44
C GLY A 28 -13.24 2.89 21.39
N LEU A 29 -13.13 3.99 20.65
CA LEU A 29 -14.19 4.99 20.52
C LEU A 29 -15.33 4.53 19.60
N GLY A 30 -15.03 3.82 18.51
CA GLY A 30 -16.06 3.34 17.59
C GLY A 30 -16.97 2.29 18.22
N THR A 31 -16.40 1.40 19.03
CA THR A 31 -17.16 0.41 19.81
C THR A 31 -18.01 1.06 20.89
N ILE A 32 -17.50 2.11 21.56
CA ILE A 32 -18.29 2.88 22.54
C ILE A 32 -19.50 3.54 21.87
N VAL A 33 -19.32 4.17 20.71
CA VAL A 33 -20.43 4.82 19.99
C VAL A 33 -21.49 3.80 19.56
N ILE A 34 -21.08 2.64 19.03
CA ILE A 34 -22.02 1.59 18.64
C ILE A 34 -22.73 0.99 19.86
N ALA A 35 -22.00 0.73 20.95
CA ALA A 35 -22.58 0.22 22.19
C ALA A 35 -23.63 1.19 22.75
N LEU A 36 -23.38 2.50 22.69
CA LEU A 36 -24.37 3.52 23.08
C LEU A 36 -25.61 3.47 22.18
N ILE A 37 -25.44 3.38 20.85
CA ILE A 37 -26.58 3.25 19.92
C ILE A 37 -27.41 2.01 20.24
N VAL A 38 -26.77 0.84 20.40
CA VAL A 38 -27.46 -0.43 20.73
C VAL A 38 -28.21 -0.32 22.06
N ALA A 39 -27.59 0.27 23.08
CA ALA A 39 -28.23 0.50 24.38
C ALA A 39 -29.44 1.45 24.27
N PHE A 40 -29.35 2.52 23.49
CA PHE A 40 -30.46 3.44 23.25
C PHE A 40 -31.62 2.80 22.47
N LEU A 41 -31.34 1.83 21.60
CA LEU A 41 -32.36 1.05 20.89
C LEU A 41 -32.92 -0.12 21.73
N GLY A 42 -32.48 -0.27 22.99
CA GLY A 42 -32.96 -1.30 23.92
C GLY A 42 -32.29 -2.68 23.77
N GLY A 43 -31.21 -2.78 22.99
CA GLY A 43 -30.39 -3.97 22.90
C GLY A 43 -29.34 -4.05 24.01
N ASP A 44 -28.75 -5.22 24.21
CA ASP A 44 -27.66 -5.40 25.17
C ASP A 44 -26.32 -4.95 24.55
N PRO A 45 -25.67 -3.89 25.06
CA PRO A 45 -24.39 -3.42 24.55
C PRO A 45 -23.24 -4.42 24.76
N SER A 46 -23.38 -5.40 25.67
CA SER A 46 -22.37 -6.43 25.94
C SER A 46 -22.00 -7.22 24.68
N VAL A 47 -22.96 -7.45 23.78
CA VAL A 47 -22.75 -8.18 22.53
C VAL A 47 -21.78 -7.46 21.59
N VAL A 48 -21.74 -6.12 21.63
CA VAL A 48 -20.82 -5.30 20.82
C VAL A 48 -19.40 -5.43 21.37
N PHE A 49 -19.25 -5.48 22.69
CA PHE A 49 -17.96 -5.68 23.34
C PHE A 49 -17.44 -7.11 23.14
N ASP A 50 -18.30 -8.12 23.24
CA ASP A 50 -17.94 -9.52 22.98
C ASP A 50 -17.53 -9.72 21.51
N GLN A 51 -18.26 -9.11 20.58
CA GLN A 51 -17.93 -9.17 19.17
C GLN A 51 -16.63 -8.42 18.83
N ALA A 52 -16.38 -7.27 19.49
CA ALA A 52 -15.11 -6.54 19.36
C ALA A 52 -13.93 -7.31 19.99
N ALA A 53 -14.17 -8.03 21.10
CA ALA A 53 -13.16 -8.86 21.74
C ALA A 53 -12.82 -10.12 20.93
N GLN A 54 -13.78 -10.67 20.17
CA GLN A 54 -13.58 -11.84 19.32
C GLN A 54 -12.90 -11.52 17.98
N ASN A 55 -12.89 -10.27 17.53
CA ASN A 55 -12.26 -9.87 16.27
C ASN A 55 -11.17 -8.80 16.45
N PRO A 56 -10.03 -9.12 17.10
CA PRO A 56 -8.88 -8.24 17.14
C PRO A 56 -8.15 -8.25 15.79
N GLN A 57 -8.80 -7.80 14.71
CA GLN A 57 -8.07 -7.38 13.51
C GLN A 57 -7.49 -6.00 13.73
N ILE A 58 -6.59 -5.90 14.71
CA ILE A 58 -5.55 -4.87 14.68
C ILE A 58 -4.61 -5.36 13.59
N GLN A 59 -4.80 -4.92 12.35
CA GLN A 59 -3.72 -4.94 11.37
C GLN A 59 -2.61 -4.10 11.99
N ALA A 60 -1.64 -4.78 12.61
CA ALA A 60 -0.42 -4.15 13.05
C ALA A 60 0.17 -3.43 11.83
N PRO A 61 0.67 -2.20 11.98
CA PRO A 61 1.46 -1.60 10.91
C PRO A 61 2.53 -2.62 10.56
N GLN A 62 2.49 -3.17 9.33
CA GLN A 62 3.54 -4.06 8.89
C GLN A 62 4.85 -3.29 9.05
N ASN A 63 5.72 -3.84 9.89
CA ASN A 63 6.99 -3.24 10.23
C ASN A 63 7.81 -3.19 8.94
N ARG A 64 7.85 -2.03 8.27
CA ARG A 64 8.71 -1.83 7.11
C ARG A 64 10.14 -2.13 7.55
N SER A 65 10.73 -3.17 6.98
CA SER A 65 12.11 -3.49 7.28
C SER A 65 13.03 -2.49 6.57
N PRO A 66 14.15 -2.09 7.18
CA PRO A 66 15.15 -1.25 6.51
C PRO A 66 15.68 -1.86 5.20
N GLN A 67 15.54 -3.17 5.04
CA GLN A 67 15.95 -3.90 3.83
C GLN A 67 14.95 -3.71 2.68
N GLU A 68 13.64 -3.75 2.95
CA GLU A 68 12.62 -3.48 1.94
C GLU A 68 12.68 -2.01 1.48
N ASP A 69 12.98 -1.07 2.38
CA ASP A 69 13.14 0.34 2.01
C ASP A 69 14.35 0.56 1.08
N GLN A 70 15.48 -0.10 1.35
CA GLN A 70 16.62 -0.10 0.43
C GLN A 70 16.26 -0.69 -0.93
N MET A 71 15.41 -1.72 -0.96
CA MET A 71 14.94 -2.32 -2.20
C MET A 71 14.06 -1.35 -2.99
N VAL A 72 13.13 -0.65 -2.34
CA VAL A 72 12.30 0.37 -3.00
C VAL A 72 13.16 1.50 -3.53
N GLU A 73 14.16 1.97 -2.79
CA GLU A 73 15.10 2.98 -3.29
C GLU A 73 15.88 2.48 -4.51
N PHE A 74 16.34 1.23 -4.49
CA PHE A 74 17.04 0.62 -5.62
C PHE A 74 16.15 0.54 -6.86
N VAL A 75 14.92 0.03 -6.73
CA VAL A 75 13.99 -0.08 -7.86
C VAL A 75 13.58 1.30 -8.37
N SER A 76 13.43 2.29 -7.48
CA SER A 76 13.15 3.68 -7.87
C SER A 76 14.28 4.31 -8.69
N ALA A 77 15.53 3.99 -8.37
CA ALA A 77 16.70 4.42 -9.15
C ALA A 77 16.75 3.74 -10.52
N VAL A 78 16.49 2.43 -10.58
CA VAL A 78 16.42 1.69 -11.86
C VAL A 78 15.31 2.24 -12.76
N LEU A 79 14.15 2.57 -12.18
CA LEU A 79 13.04 3.16 -12.94
C LEU A 79 13.40 4.56 -13.46
N GLY A 80 14.04 5.39 -12.64
CA GLY A 80 14.48 6.72 -13.07
C GLY A 80 15.48 6.66 -14.22
N ASP A 81 16.49 5.78 -14.13
CA ASP A 81 17.45 5.58 -15.21
C ASP A 81 16.78 5.04 -16.49
N THR A 82 15.74 4.21 -16.33
CA THR A 82 14.94 3.67 -17.45
C THR A 82 14.14 4.78 -18.13
N GLU A 83 13.44 5.61 -17.36
CA GLU A 83 12.71 6.79 -17.86
C GLU A 83 13.64 7.73 -18.61
N ASP A 84 14.80 8.08 -18.04
CA ASP A 84 15.76 8.99 -18.68
C ASP A 84 16.23 8.44 -20.03
N THR A 85 16.58 7.15 -20.06
CA THR A 85 17.02 6.46 -21.28
C THR A 85 15.92 6.45 -22.35
N TRP A 86 14.68 6.11 -21.99
CA TRP A 86 13.59 6.01 -22.95
C TRP A 86 13.07 7.37 -23.41
N ASN A 87 13.04 8.37 -22.53
CA ASN A 87 12.74 9.74 -22.91
C ASN A 87 13.72 10.24 -23.98
N GLU A 88 15.03 9.98 -23.81
CA GLU A 88 16.03 10.34 -24.81
C GLU A 88 15.79 9.61 -26.14
N ILE A 89 15.59 8.29 -26.11
CA ILE A 89 15.37 7.49 -27.32
C ILE A 89 14.10 7.93 -28.06
N PHE A 90 12.98 8.13 -27.36
CA PHE A 90 11.73 8.54 -27.99
C PHE A 90 11.83 9.95 -28.57
N ALA A 91 12.45 10.89 -27.84
CA ALA A 91 12.68 12.25 -28.34
C ALA A 91 13.51 12.27 -29.62
N GLN A 92 14.52 11.40 -29.74
CA GLN A 92 15.32 11.24 -30.98
C GLN A 92 14.48 10.74 -32.17
N ASN A 93 13.40 10.00 -31.90
CA ASN A 93 12.47 9.51 -32.92
C ASN A 93 11.27 10.45 -33.15
N GLY A 94 11.23 11.61 -32.49
CA GLY A 94 10.12 12.56 -32.58
C GLY A 94 8.84 12.06 -31.90
N GLU A 95 8.96 11.11 -30.98
CA GLU A 95 7.86 10.58 -30.18
C GLU A 95 8.04 10.99 -28.71
N ASP A 96 6.95 10.91 -27.94
CA ASP A 96 6.97 11.11 -26.50
C ASP A 96 6.88 9.76 -25.78
N TYR A 97 7.74 9.53 -24.80
CA TYR A 97 7.68 8.32 -23.97
C TYR A 97 6.64 8.48 -22.86
N ALA A 98 5.69 7.55 -22.78
CA ALA A 98 4.74 7.49 -21.68
C ALA A 98 5.37 6.77 -20.48
N GLU A 99 5.78 7.53 -19.47
CA GLU A 99 6.43 6.99 -18.28
C GLU A 99 5.51 6.01 -17.52
N PRO A 100 6.00 4.80 -17.17
CA PRO A 100 5.20 3.80 -16.49
C PRO A 100 5.10 4.11 -14.99
N ARG A 101 3.96 3.75 -14.39
CA ARG A 101 3.76 3.83 -12.94
C ARG A 101 4.08 2.50 -12.28
N LEU A 102 5.03 2.51 -11.36
CA LEU A 102 5.38 1.34 -10.54
C LEU A 102 4.62 1.40 -9.23
N VAL A 103 3.97 0.30 -8.84
CA VAL A 103 3.26 0.19 -7.57
C VAL A 103 3.90 -0.91 -6.72
N VAL A 104 4.38 -0.55 -5.53
CA VAL A 104 4.96 -1.48 -4.56
C VAL A 104 3.90 -1.82 -3.52
N PHE A 105 3.67 -3.10 -3.20
CA PHE A 105 2.59 -3.54 -2.30
C PHE A 105 2.98 -4.80 -1.51
N SER A 106 2.36 -5.01 -0.34
CA SER A 106 2.67 -6.11 0.58
C SER A 106 1.67 -7.28 0.53
N ASP A 107 0.39 -6.99 0.27
CA ASP A 107 -0.68 -8.01 0.31
C ASP A 107 -1.27 -8.29 -1.08
N THR A 108 -2.16 -7.41 -1.53
CA THR A 108 -2.80 -7.49 -2.84
C THR A 108 -3.02 -6.09 -3.39
N VAL A 109 -2.86 -5.93 -4.70
CA VAL A 109 -3.23 -4.69 -5.38
C VAL A 109 -4.17 -5.00 -6.54
N GLN A 110 -5.22 -4.20 -6.67
CA GLN A 110 -6.07 -4.23 -7.85
C GLN A 110 -5.31 -3.54 -8.99
N SER A 111 -4.79 -4.34 -9.92
CA SER A 111 -4.14 -3.85 -11.13
C SER A 111 -5.17 -3.64 -12.24
N GLY A 112 -4.82 -2.90 -13.30
CA GLY A 112 -5.68 -2.72 -14.47
C GLY A 112 -6.07 -4.02 -15.18
N TRP A 113 -5.38 -5.13 -14.90
CA TRP A 113 -5.59 -6.44 -15.52
C TRP A 113 -6.14 -7.51 -14.55
N GLY A 114 -6.40 -7.18 -13.29
CA GLY A 114 -6.89 -8.12 -12.27
C GLY A 114 -6.24 -7.93 -10.89
N VAL A 115 -6.56 -8.83 -9.95
CA VAL A 115 -5.97 -8.81 -8.60
C VAL A 115 -4.56 -9.41 -8.68
N ALA A 116 -3.55 -8.62 -8.35
CA ALA A 116 -2.18 -9.09 -8.19
C ALA A 116 -1.94 -9.44 -6.71
N GLN A 117 -1.38 -10.62 -6.45
CA GLN A 117 -0.99 -11.09 -5.12
C GLN A 117 0.53 -10.98 -4.95
N SER A 118 1.01 -10.61 -3.75
CA SER A 118 2.44 -10.54 -3.47
C SER A 118 3.14 -11.91 -3.54
N ALA A 119 2.39 -13.02 -3.60
CA ALA A 119 2.88 -14.39 -3.71
C ALA A 119 3.59 -14.74 -5.04
N SER A 120 3.61 -13.85 -6.04
CA SER A 120 4.27 -14.08 -7.34
C SER A 120 5.80 -13.88 -7.34
N GLY A 121 6.42 -13.62 -6.19
CA GLY A 121 7.87 -13.64 -6.02
C GLY A 121 8.30 -13.14 -4.64
N PRO A 122 9.52 -13.47 -4.17
CA PRO A 122 10.05 -12.88 -2.95
C PRO A 122 10.44 -11.43 -3.24
N PHE A 123 9.67 -10.48 -2.70
CA PHE A 123 9.97 -9.05 -2.77
C PHE A 123 9.93 -8.45 -1.36
#